data_AF-A0A9D7A0D1-F1
#
_entry.id   AF-A0A9D7A0D1-F1
#
_cell.length_a   1.000
_cell.length_b   1.000
_cell.length_c   1.000
_cell.angle_alpha   90.00
_cell.angle_beta   90.00
_cell.angle_gamma   90.00
#
_symmetry.space_group_name_H-M   'P 1'
#
loop_
_entity.id
_entity.type
_entity.pdbx_description
1 polymer ?
#
loop_
_entity_poly.entity_id
_entity_poly.type
_entity_poly.pdbx_seq_one_letter_code
_entity_poly.pdbx_strand_id
1 'polypeptide(L)'
;MTKIVEIKQGIWIDEQILRSVGVGERCQVLVRPGEIRILPLAIEAESLRSDALESDTTRAAWQVFRALGQSAPSGKLPNTSTSHDLYLYGRKP
;
A
#
# COMPACT_ATOMS: atom_id res chain seq x y z
N MET A 1 35.25 -16.39 8.54
CA MET A 1 35.90 -16.69 7.25
C MET A 1 34.89 -16.49 6.13
N THR A 2 35.03 -15.44 5.34
CA THR A 2 34.10 -15.10 4.24
C THR A 2 34.54 -15.87 3.00
N LYS A 3 33.70 -16.81 2.54
CA LYS A 3 33.99 -17.65 1.36
C LYS A 3 33.66 -16.82 0.12
N ILE A 4 34.69 -16.40 -0.62
CA ILE A 4 34.51 -15.70 -1.91
C ILE A 4 33.97 -16.73 -2.90
N VAL A 5 32.75 -16.50 -3.39
CA VAL A 5 32.12 -17.34 -4.42
C VAL A 5 32.48 -16.72 -5.77
N GLU A 6 33.32 -17.39 -6.56
CA GLU A 6 33.57 -16.98 -7.95
C GLU A 6 32.28 -17.15 -8.76
N ILE A 7 31.69 -16.04 -9.18
CA ILE A 7 30.47 -16.02 -9.99
C ILE A 7 30.87 -16.41 -11.43
N LYS A 8 30.51 -17.63 -11.85
CA LYS A 8 30.78 -18.11 -13.23
C LYS A 8 29.73 -17.65 -14.24
N GLN A 9 28.48 -17.46 -13.80
CA GLN A 9 27.34 -17.03 -14.61
C GLN A 9 26.39 -16.22 -13.73
N GLY A 10 25.84 -15.14 -14.27
CA GLY A 10 24.92 -14.24 -13.58
C GLY A 10 23.83 -13.73 -14.51
N ILE A 11 22.67 -13.42 -13.95
CA ILE A 11 21.56 -12.77 -14.65
C ILE A 11 21.49 -11.34 -14.12
N TRP A 12 21.50 -10.37 -15.03
CA TRP A 12 21.27 -8.98 -14.69
C TRP A 12 19.77 -8.71 -14.73
N ILE A 13 19.25 -8.18 -13.63
CA ILE A 13 17.85 -7.76 -13.50
C ILE A 13 17.86 -6.27 -13.22
N ASP A 14 17.05 -5.53 -13.96
CA ASP A 14 16.89 -4.10 -13.73
C ASP A 14 16.25 -3.85 -12.35
N GLU A 15 16.83 -2.93 -11.59
CA GLU A 15 16.37 -2.58 -10.24
C GLU A 15 14.92 -2.07 -10.25
N GLN A 16 14.51 -1.32 -11.28
CA GLN A 16 13.14 -0.81 -11.41
C GLN A 16 12.13 -1.95 -11.51
N ILE A 17 12.50 -3.06 -12.17
CA ILE A 17 11.65 -4.26 -12.23
C ILE A 17 11.44 -4.80 -10.82
N LEU A 18 12.53 -4.99 -10.05
CA LEU A 18 12.45 -5.51 -8.67
C LEU A 18 11.63 -4.60 -7.75
N ARG A 19 11.77 -3.28 -7.88
CA ARG A 19 10.95 -2.30 -7.15
C ARG A 19 9.48 -2.38 -7.56
N SER A 20 9.19 -2.45 -8.86
CA SER A 20 7.81 -2.50 -9.38
C SER A 20 7.04 -3.75 -8.95
N VAL A 21 7.73 -4.88 -8.75
CA VAL A 21 7.12 -6.13 -8.27
C VAL A 21 7.15 -6.28 -6.73
N GLY A 22 7.62 -5.27 -6.00
CA GLY A 22 7.62 -5.25 -4.53
C GLY A 22 8.61 -6.23 -3.90
N VAL A 23 9.73 -6.53 -4.57
CA VAL A 23 10.76 -7.45 -4.05
C VAL A 23 11.78 -6.72 -3.15
N GLY A 24 11.88 -5.39 -3.26
CA GLY A 24 12.74 -4.56 -2.42
C GLY A 24 14.23 -4.65 -2.77
N GLU A 25 15.07 -4.04 -1.94
CA GLU A 25 16.54 -4.08 -2.09
C GLU A 25 17.12 -5.39 -1.53
N ARG A 26 16.44 -6.01 -0.56
CA ARG A 26 16.84 -7.31 -0.03
C ARG A 26 15.80 -8.36 -0.41
N CYS A 27 16.27 -9.35 -1.16
CA CYS A 27 15.43 -10.44 -1.62
C CYS A 27 15.94 -11.80 -1.14
N GLN A 28 15.02 -12.76 -1.11
CA GLN A 28 15.32 -14.18 -0.98
C GLN A 28 15.19 -14.85 -2.34
N VAL A 29 16.15 -15.72 -2.67
CA VAL A 29 16.09 -16.54 -3.87
C VAL A 29 15.77 -17.98 -3.49
N LEU A 30 14.72 -18.55 -4.10
CA LEU A 30 14.34 -19.94 -3.97
C LEU A 30 14.55 -20.65 -5.31
N VAL A 31 15.31 -21.74 -5.30
CA VAL A 31 15.59 -22.54 -6.50
C VAL A 31 14.83 -23.86 -6.42
N ARG A 32 14.06 -24.16 -7.46
CA ARG A 32 13.31 -25.41 -7.66
C ARG A 32 13.67 -26.01 -9.02
N PRO A 33 13.37 -27.30 -9.26
CA PRO A 33 13.52 -27.89 -10.59
C PRO A 33 12.70 -27.11 -11.62
N GLY A 34 13.36 -26.49 -12.60
CA GLY A 34 12.72 -25.72 -13.67
C GLY A 34 12.26 -24.30 -13.30
N GLU A 35 12.47 -23.84 -12.07
CA GLU A 35 11.96 -22.54 -11.61
C GLU A 35 12.94 -21.86 -10.63
N ILE A 36 13.18 -20.56 -10.82
CA ILE A 36 13.84 -19.69 -9.85
C ILE A 36 12.83 -18.62 -9.43
N ARG A 37 12.60 -18.49 -8.12
CA ARG A 37 11.71 -17.47 -7.55
C ARG A 37 12.52 -16.47 -6.75
N ILE A 38 12.28 -15.19 -7.01
CA ILE A 38 12.83 -14.08 -6.22
C ILE A 38 11.67 -13.53 -5.40
N LEU A 39 11.84 -13.51 -4.09
CA LEU A 39 10.81 -13.14 -3.12
C LEU A 39 11.32 -11.96 -2.29
N PRO A 40 10.46 -11.05 -1.83
CA PRO A 40 10.85 -10.08 -0.82
C PRO A 40 11.32 -10.80 0.44
N LEU A 41 12.37 -10.28 1.09
CA LEU A 41 12.78 -10.80 2.39
C LEU A 41 11.66 -10.54 3.41
N ALA A 42 11.30 -11.51 4.25
CA ALA A 42 10.12 -11.41 5.14
C ALA A 42 10.07 -10.13 6.01
N ILE A 43 11.23 -9.59 6.39
CA ILE A 43 11.32 -8.31 7.12
C ILE A 43 10.85 -7.15 6.24
N GLU A 44 11.24 -7.12 4.97
CA GLU A 44 10.80 -6.13 3.98
C GLU A 44 9.38 -6.39 3.49
N ALA A 45 8.90 -7.64 3.48
CA ALA A 45 7.49 -7.94 3.21
C ALA A 45 6.57 -7.37 4.31
N GLU A 46 7.01 -7.43 5.57
CA GLU A 46 6.32 -6.76 6.67
C GLU A 46 6.50 -5.24 6.62
N SER A 47 7.65 -4.71 6.19
CA SER A 47 7.85 -3.26 5.99
C SER A 47 7.05 -2.69 4.81
N LEU A 48 6.90 -3.43 3.70
CA LEU A 48 6.02 -3.06 2.57
C LEU A 48 4.53 -3.14 2.97
N ARG A 49 4.18 -4.02 3.92
CA ARG A 49 2.89 -3.96 4.62
C ARG A 49 2.83 -2.82 5.65
N SER A 50 3.98 -2.37 6.17
CA SER A 50 4.07 -1.32 7.18
C SER A 50 4.10 0.09 6.59
N ASP A 51 4.45 0.26 5.31
CA ASP A 51 4.12 1.48 4.55
C ASP A 51 2.60 1.60 4.30
N ALA A 52 1.86 0.49 4.50
CA ALA A 52 0.40 0.49 4.65
C ALA A 52 -0.07 0.54 6.12
N LEU A 53 0.84 0.66 7.09
CA LEU A 53 0.54 0.81 8.51
C LEU A 53 0.70 2.28 8.89
N GLU A 54 -0.44 2.90 9.18
CA GLU A 54 -0.61 4.32 9.55
C GLU A 54 0.65 4.97 10.16
N SER A 55 1.33 5.83 9.39
CA SER A 55 2.27 6.79 9.95
C SER A 55 1.56 7.66 11.00
N ASP A 56 2.30 8.25 11.94
CA ASP A 56 1.71 9.23 12.89
C ASP A 56 0.97 10.36 12.14
N THR A 57 1.41 10.70 10.93
CA THR A 57 0.72 11.63 10.03
C THR A 57 -0.61 11.07 9.52
N THR A 58 -0.68 9.79 9.15
CA THR A 58 -1.91 9.10 8.73
C THR A 58 -2.90 9.02 9.90
N ARG A 59 -2.43 8.70 11.10
CA ARG A 59 -3.26 8.65 12.31
C ARG A 59 -3.79 10.04 12.68
N ALA A 60 -2.96 11.07 12.60
CA ALA A 60 -3.38 12.46 12.82
C ALA A 60 -4.40 12.92 11.78
N ALA A 61 -4.19 12.61 10.50
CA ALA A 61 -5.14 12.90 9.43
C ALA A 61 -6.50 12.21 9.67
N TRP A 62 -6.49 10.95 10.10
CA TRP A 62 -7.72 10.22 10.47
C TRP A 62 -8.43 10.81 11.68
N GLN A 63 -7.70 11.31 12.67
CA GLN A 63 -8.28 12.01 13.81
C GLN A 63 -8.97 13.31 13.38
N VAL A 64 -8.31 14.11 12.52
CA VAL A 64 -8.92 15.34 11.96
C VAL A 64 -10.17 15.01 11.15
N PHE A 65 -10.10 14.00 10.27
CA PHE A 65 -11.25 13.58 9.47
C PHE A 65 -12.44 13.14 10.34
N ARG A 66 -12.19 12.37 11.41
CA ARG A 66 -13.25 11.97 12.35
C ARG A 66 -13.81 13.15 13.13
N ALA A 67 -12.97 14.08 13.58
CA ALA A 67 -13.42 15.28 14.29
C ALA A 67 -14.30 16.16 13.40
N LEU A 68 -13.96 16.29 12.12
CA LEU A 68 -14.80 16.97 11.13
C LEU A 68 -16.17 16.29 10.98
N GLY A 69 -16.23 14.97 10.91
CA GLY A 69 -17.50 14.24 10.85
C GLY A 69 -18.35 14.38 12.11
N GLN A 70 -17.74 14.39 13.30
CA GLN A 70 -18.45 14.54 14.58
C GLN A 70 -18.97 15.96 14.80
N SER A 71 -18.25 16.96 14.30
CA SER A 71 -18.64 18.37 14.40
C SER A 71 -19.47 18.84 13.20
N ALA A 72 -19.72 17.97 12.22
CA ALA A 72 -20.51 18.31 11.06
C ALA A 72 -21.96 18.59 11.49
N PRO A 73 -22.55 19.72 11.07
CA PRO A 73 -23.96 19.98 11.32
C PRO A 73 -24.81 18.92 10.61
N SER A 74 -25.97 18.60 11.19
CA SER A 74 -26.92 17.68 10.57
C SER A 74 -27.21 18.12 9.14
N GLY A 75 -27.01 17.21 8.19
CA GLY A 75 -27.30 17.44 6.78
C GLY A 75 -28.78 17.82 6.58
N LYS A 76 -29.07 18.60 5.54
CA LYS A 76 -30.44 19.04 5.22
C LYS A 76 -31.41 17.90 4.95
N LEU A 77 -30.90 16.71 4.62
CA LEU A 77 -31.70 15.52 4.37
C LEU A 77 -31.16 14.33 5.18
N PRO A 78 -32.03 13.50 5.76
CA PRO A 78 -31.63 12.39 6.63
C PRO A 78 -30.95 11.23 5.88
N ASN A 79 -31.04 11.16 4.54
CA ASN A 79 -30.45 10.09 3.74
C ASN A 79 -29.91 10.61 2.39
N THR A 80 -28.96 11.54 2.45
CA THR A 80 -28.35 12.17 1.28
C THR A 80 -27.66 11.20 0.33
N SER A 81 -27.23 10.03 0.80
CA SER A 81 -26.61 8.99 -0.04
C SER A 81 -27.60 8.33 -1.01
N THR A 82 -28.88 8.27 -0.66
CA THR A 82 -29.94 7.71 -1.52
C THR A 82 -30.75 8.79 -2.23
N SER A 83 -30.79 10.00 -1.68
CA SER A 83 -31.50 11.16 -2.23
C SER A 83 -30.53 12.24 -2.69
N HIS A 84 -29.43 11.84 -3.32
CA HIS A 84 -28.34 12.71 -3.75
C HIS A 84 -28.82 13.85 -4.65
N ASP A 85 -29.67 13.55 -5.62
CA ASP A 85 -30.18 14.55 -6.56
C ASP A 85 -31.11 15.57 -5.87
N LEU A 86 -31.91 15.10 -4.90
CA LEU A 86 -32.75 15.97 -4.08
C LEU A 86 -31.91 16.87 -3.17
N TYR A 87 -30.77 16.39 -2.70
CA TYR A 87 -29.82 17.16 -1.90
C TYR A 87 -29.15 18.27 -2.72
N LEU A 88 -28.73 17.96 -3.96
CA LEU A 88 -28.03 18.92 -4.82
C LEU A 88 -28.97 19.93 -5.48
N TYR A 89 -30.14 19.49 -5.93
CA TYR A 89 -31.01 20.29 -6.79
C TYR A 89 -32.32 20.73 -6.13
N GLY A 90 -32.60 20.26 -4.90
CA GLY A 90 -33.90 20.48 -4.25
C GLY A 90 -35.04 19.76 -4.98
N ARG A 91 -36.27 19.94 -4.51
CA ARG A 91 -37.43 19.51 -5.30
C ARG A 91 -37.61 20.49 -6.46
N LYS A 92 -37.64 19.96 -7.69
CA LYS A 92 -38.21 20.72 -8.80
C LYS A 92 -39.68 21.05 -8.48
N PRO A 93 -40.16 22.25 -8.87
CA PRO A 93 -41.53 22.68 -8.62
C PRO A 93 -42.56 21.73 -9.24
#